data_AF-A0A832I9X2-F1
#
_entry.id   AF-A0A832I9X2-F1
#
_cell.length_a   1.000
_cell.length_b   1.000
_cell.length_c   1.000
_cell.angle_alpha   90.00
_cell.angle_beta   90.00
_cell.angle_gamma   90.00
#
_symmetry.space_group_name_H-M   'P 1'
#
loop_
_entity.id
_entity.type
_entity.pdbx_description
1 polymer ?
#
loop_
_entity_poly.entity_id
_entity_poly.type
_entity_poly.pdbx_seq_one_letter_code
_entity_poly.pdbx_strand_id
1 'polypeptide(L)'
;MNRVLHLPKDRITLEFITPTRIKYNPTGEKGKSRVVNVPEFHHVVKRLRDRINALSIAYGNGPITVDFKEVGRRAESVKTQEVHIEWHEVRRKKRNPAIWHDLSGFKGRVTYVGDIEPFLPLIALGEYVHVGEDAVFGNGWYRIV
;
A
#
# COMPACT_ATOMS: atom_id res chain seq x y z
N MET A 1 -16.31 -5.35 -11.17
CA MET A 1 -15.20 -6.34 -11.05
C MET A 1 -14.57 -6.79 -12.37
N ASN A 2 -15.05 -6.37 -13.56
CA ASN A 2 -14.46 -6.78 -14.87
C ASN A 2 -13.12 -6.11 -15.27
N ARG A 3 -12.68 -5.06 -14.56
CA ARG A 3 -11.44 -4.34 -14.90
C ARG A 3 -10.18 -5.19 -14.68
N VAL A 4 -10.17 -6.02 -13.64
CA VAL A 4 -9.01 -6.84 -13.25
C VAL A 4 -8.56 -7.78 -14.38
N LEU A 5 -9.50 -8.33 -15.14
CA LEU A 5 -9.23 -9.28 -16.24
C LEU A 5 -8.43 -8.67 -17.40
N HIS A 6 -8.42 -7.34 -17.51
CA HIS A 6 -7.77 -6.61 -18.60
C HIS A 6 -6.48 -5.91 -18.16
N LEU A 7 -6.10 -6.03 -16.89
CA LEU A 7 -4.85 -5.45 -16.40
C LEU A 7 -3.67 -6.32 -16.86
N PRO A 8 -2.50 -5.70 -17.17
CA PRO A 8 -1.32 -6.47 -17.49
C PRO A 8 -0.90 -7.34 -16.31
N LYS A 9 -0.45 -8.56 -16.63
CA LYS A 9 -0.19 -9.62 -15.66
C LYS A 9 1.27 -9.67 -15.19
N ASP A 10 2.15 -9.00 -15.92
CA ASP A 10 3.60 -9.04 -15.76
C ASP A 10 4.23 -7.68 -15.40
N ARG A 11 3.46 -6.60 -15.54
CA ARG A 11 3.87 -5.22 -15.26
C ARG A 11 2.72 -4.39 -14.74
N ILE A 12 2.96 -3.54 -13.75
CA ILE A 12 1.94 -2.61 -13.26
C ILE A 12 2.57 -1.31 -12.76
N THR A 13 1.90 -0.21 -13.04
CA THR A 13 2.30 1.11 -12.52
C THR A 13 1.25 1.59 -11.53
N LEU A 14 1.69 1.97 -10.33
CA LEU A 14 0.84 2.58 -9.32
C LEU A 14 1.19 4.06 -9.20
N GLU A 15 0.20 4.92 -9.31
CA GLU A 15 0.33 6.35 -9.07
C GLU A 15 -0.31 6.73 -7.74
N PHE A 16 0.54 7.05 -6.75
CA PHE A 16 0.16 7.50 -5.42
C PHE A 16 -0.23 8.99 -5.48
N ILE A 17 -1.55 9.23 -5.43
CA ILE A 17 -2.17 10.55 -5.62
C ILE A 17 -2.09 11.39 -4.33
N THR A 18 -2.18 10.75 -3.17
CA THR A 18 -2.11 11.38 -1.86
C THR A 18 -0.88 10.90 -1.09
N PRO A 19 -0.40 11.65 -0.08
CA PRO A 19 0.78 11.26 0.69
C PRO A 19 0.61 9.85 1.25
N THR A 20 1.51 8.96 0.87
CA THR A 20 1.48 7.55 1.25
C THR A 20 2.64 7.24 2.19
N ARG A 21 2.32 6.75 3.39
CA ARG A 21 3.32 6.35 4.38
C ARG A 21 3.17 4.86 4.66
N ILE A 22 4.20 4.10 4.30
CA ILE A 22 4.29 2.67 4.59
C ILE A 22 5.43 2.46 5.57
N LYS A 23 5.17 1.66 6.62
CA LYS A 23 6.22 1.13 7.49
C LYS A 23 6.47 -0.34 7.19
N TYR A 24 7.73 -0.73 7.28
CA TYR A 24 8.17 -2.10 7.12
C TYR A 24 9.16 -2.50 8.20
N ASN A 25 9.08 -3.76 8.60
CA ASN A 25 9.98 -4.37 9.56
C ASN A 25 10.51 -5.68 8.98
N PRO A 26 11.75 -5.70 8.45
CA PRO A 26 12.33 -6.90 7.85
C PRO A 26 12.68 -7.96 8.90
N THR A 27 12.95 -7.59 10.16
CA THR A 27 13.39 -8.52 11.21
C THR A 27 12.24 -9.11 12.01
N GLY A 28 11.05 -8.49 11.95
CA GLY A 28 9.90 -8.87 12.77
C GLY A 28 10.01 -8.43 14.24
N GLU A 29 11.13 -7.80 14.63
CA GLU A 29 11.35 -7.34 16.01
C GLU A 29 10.40 -6.20 16.39
N LYS A 30 9.75 -6.31 17.55
CA LYS A 30 8.80 -5.29 18.02
C LYS A 30 9.46 -3.91 18.08
N GLY A 31 8.80 -2.91 17.48
CA GLY A 31 9.26 -1.52 17.49
C GLY A 31 10.36 -1.17 16.48
N LYS A 32 10.78 -2.10 15.61
CA LYS A 32 11.83 -1.85 14.60
C LYS A 32 11.28 -1.47 13.22
N SER A 33 9.98 -1.26 13.09
CA SER A 33 9.38 -0.79 11.83
C SER A 33 9.93 0.57 11.42
N ARG A 34 10.40 0.67 10.17
CA ARG A 34 10.93 1.92 9.59
C ARG A 34 10.04 2.38 8.47
N VAL A 35 10.00 3.69 8.27
CA VAL A 35 9.33 4.30 7.12
C VAL A 35 10.06 3.89 5.84
N VAL A 36 9.30 3.47 4.85
CA VAL A 36 9.79 3.12 3.53
C VAL A 36 9.72 4.36 2.65
N ASN A 37 10.88 4.86 2.20
CA ASN A 37 10.96 6.03 1.32
C ASN A 37 10.64 5.68 -0.13
N VAL A 38 11.07 4.49 -0.58
CA VAL A 38 10.77 3.94 -1.92
C VAL A 38 10.12 2.58 -1.74
N PRO A 39 8.82 2.43 -2.05
CA PRO A 39 8.11 1.19 -1.80
C PRO A 39 8.47 0.11 -2.82
N GLU A 40 9.15 -0.95 -2.38
CA GLU A 40 9.13 -2.23 -3.10
C GLU A 40 7.72 -2.84 -3.12
N PHE A 41 7.43 -3.66 -4.13
CA PHE A 41 6.09 -4.19 -4.38
C PHE A 41 5.49 -4.91 -3.16
N HIS A 42 6.28 -5.73 -2.49
CA HIS A 42 5.84 -6.48 -1.32
C HIS A 42 5.43 -5.58 -0.14
N HIS A 43 5.98 -4.37 -0.01
CA HIS A 43 5.55 -3.41 1.00
C HIS A 43 4.10 -2.99 0.78
N VAL A 44 3.74 -2.71 -0.48
CA VAL A 44 2.40 -2.29 -0.88
C VAL A 44 1.42 -3.45 -0.69
N VAL A 45 1.73 -4.63 -1.24
CA VAL A 45 0.85 -5.81 -1.17
C VAL A 45 0.62 -6.27 0.26
N LYS A 46 1.65 -6.34 1.11
CA LYS A 46 1.51 -6.72 2.52
C LYS A 46 0.55 -5.74 3.24
N ARG A 47 0.69 -4.43 3.00
CA ARG A 47 -0.20 -3.42 3.61
C ARG A 47 -1.63 -3.44 3.07
N LEU A 48 -1.81 -3.68 1.77
CA LEU A 48 -3.13 -3.86 1.17
C LEU A 48 -3.85 -5.07 1.77
N ARG A 49 -3.18 -6.22 1.80
CA ARG A 49 -3.70 -7.45 2.40
C ARG A 49 -4.13 -7.23 3.84
N ASP A 50 -3.27 -6.65 4.68
CA ASP A 50 -3.58 -6.42 6.09
C ASP A 50 -4.80 -5.51 6.27
N ARG A 51 -4.87 -4.43 5.47
CA ARG A 51 -5.99 -3.49 5.52
C ARG A 51 -7.30 -4.10 5.03
N ILE A 52 -7.27 -4.78 3.89
CA ILE A 52 -8.45 -5.45 3.31
C ILE A 52 -8.96 -6.51 4.30
N ASN A 53 -8.06 -7.27 4.94
CA ASN A 53 -8.45 -8.21 5.97
C ASN A 53 -9.10 -7.52 7.18
N ALA A 54 -8.52 -6.43 7.67
CA ALA A 54 -9.10 -5.67 8.78
C ALA A 54 -10.50 -5.14 8.45
N LEU A 55 -10.70 -4.61 7.24
CA LEU A 55 -12.01 -4.16 6.76
C LEU A 55 -13.00 -5.32 6.61
N SER A 56 -12.55 -6.47 6.10
CA SER A 56 -13.37 -7.68 5.97
C SER A 56 -13.83 -8.23 7.33
N ILE A 57 -12.96 -8.18 8.35
CA ILE A 57 -13.31 -8.56 9.72
C ILE A 57 -14.32 -7.57 10.33
N ALA A 58 -14.10 -6.27 10.13
CA ALA A 58 -14.93 -5.23 10.74
C ALA A 58 -16.32 -5.11 10.10
N TYR A 59 -16.42 -5.32 8.79
CA TYR A 59 -17.63 -4.99 8.01
C TYR A 59 -18.10 -6.11 7.07
N GLY A 60 -17.35 -7.20 6.95
CA GLY A 60 -17.69 -8.34 6.11
C GLY A 60 -18.02 -9.59 6.93
N ASN A 61 -17.82 -10.76 6.31
CA ASN A 61 -18.15 -12.06 6.90
C ASN A 61 -16.99 -12.68 7.70
N GLY A 62 -15.97 -11.90 8.05
CA GLY A 62 -14.76 -12.39 8.75
C GLY A 62 -13.47 -12.18 7.94
N PRO A 63 -12.37 -12.87 8.30
CA PRO A 63 -11.07 -12.70 7.66
C PRO A 63 -11.08 -13.16 6.20
N ILE A 64 -10.22 -12.55 5.37
CA ILE A 64 -10.03 -12.98 3.99
C ILE A 64 -9.33 -14.34 3.94
N THR A 65 -9.74 -15.20 3.00
CA THR A 65 -9.17 -16.54 2.83
C THR A 65 -7.91 -16.50 1.96
N VAL A 66 -6.79 -16.04 2.52
CA VAL A 66 -5.49 -16.01 1.83
C VAL A 66 -4.36 -16.45 2.78
N ASP A 67 -3.32 -17.09 2.25
CA ASP A 67 -2.09 -17.34 3.02
C ASP A 67 -1.24 -16.07 3.07
N PHE A 68 -1.20 -15.43 4.24
CA PHE A 68 -0.47 -14.18 4.44
C PHE A 68 1.03 -14.35 4.19
N LYS A 69 1.62 -15.46 4.64
CA LYS A 69 3.06 -15.69 4.51
C LYS A 69 3.41 -15.86 3.04
N GLU A 70 2.64 -16.68 2.33
CA GLU A 70 2.88 -16.96 0.92
C GLU A 70 2.63 -15.74 0.02
N VAL A 71 1.58 -14.97 0.27
CA VAL A 71 1.33 -13.69 -0.43
C VAL A 71 2.53 -12.75 -0.27
N GLY A 72 3.06 -12.64 0.95
CA GLY A 72 4.22 -11.81 1.23
C GLY A 72 5.47 -12.28 0.48
N ARG A 73 5.75 -13.59 0.54
CA ARG A 73 6.92 -14.21 -0.10
C ARG A 73 6.87 -14.09 -1.63
N ARG A 74 5.72 -14.36 -2.26
CA ARG A 74 5.57 -14.21 -3.71
C ARG A 74 5.73 -12.75 -4.14
N ALA A 75 5.25 -11.80 -3.35
CA ALA A 75 5.38 -10.38 -3.70
C ALA A 75 6.84 -9.88 -3.67
N GLU A 76 7.76 -10.57 -2.98
CA GLU A 76 9.19 -10.23 -2.95
C GLU A 76 9.94 -10.56 -4.26
N SER A 77 9.36 -11.43 -5.11
CA SER A 77 9.94 -11.74 -6.43
C SER A 77 9.70 -10.63 -7.45
N VAL A 78 8.65 -9.83 -7.27
CA VAL A 78 8.31 -8.69 -8.12
C VAL A 78 9.27 -7.54 -7.88
N LYS A 79 9.87 -7.02 -8.95
CA LYS A 79 10.92 -6.00 -8.91
C LYS A 79 10.37 -4.62 -9.23
N THR A 80 10.97 -3.62 -8.60
CA THR A 80 10.76 -2.22 -8.97
C THR A 80 11.53 -1.95 -10.26
N GLN A 81 10.84 -1.48 -11.29
CA GLN A 81 11.42 -1.12 -12.58
C GLN A 81 11.70 0.38 -12.69
N GLU A 82 10.79 1.22 -12.20
CA GLU A 82 10.87 2.67 -12.37
C GLU A 82 10.27 3.37 -11.15
N VAL A 83 10.89 4.48 -10.74
CA VAL A 83 10.52 5.24 -9.55
C VAL A 83 10.51 6.72 -9.87
N HIS A 84 9.34 7.34 -9.78
CA HIS A 84 9.10 8.77 -9.94
C HIS A 84 8.28 9.26 -8.77
N ILE A 85 8.88 9.28 -7.58
CA ILE A 85 8.21 9.71 -6.36
C ILE A 85 8.99 10.81 -5.66
N GLU A 86 8.25 11.63 -4.91
CA GLU A 86 8.80 12.65 -4.03
C GLU A 86 8.14 12.57 -2.66
N TRP A 87 8.88 12.95 -1.62
CA TRP A 87 8.36 13.00 -0.26
C TRP A 87 7.67 14.34 -0.01
N HIS A 88 6.41 14.30 0.40
CA HIS A 88 5.65 15.50 0.75
C HIS A 88 5.48 15.61 2.26
N GLU A 89 5.94 16.73 2.82
CA GLU A 89 5.66 17.08 4.21
C GLU A 89 4.25 17.67 4.35
N VAL A 90 3.41 17.00 5.14
CA VAL A 90 2.05 17.45 5.42
C VAL A 90 1.81 17.39 6.93
N ARG A 91 1.41 18.53 7.51
CA ARG A 91 1.08 18.62 8.93
C ARG A 91 -0.35 19.10 9.11
N ARG A 92 -1.11 18.38 9.92
CA ARG A 92 -2.46 18.80 10.30
C ARG A 92 -2.45 19.43 11.69
N LYS A 93 -2.98 20.64 11.80
CA LYS A 93 -3.23 21.30 13.09
C LYS A 93 -4.38 20.59 13.79
N LYS A 94 -4.18 20.13 15.03
CA LYS A 94 -5.27 19.63 15.88
C LYS A 94 -6.02 20.78 16.55
N ARG A 95 -7.19 20.45 17.10
CA ARG A 95 -7.99 21.35 17.96
C ARG A 95 -7.21 21.82 19.20
N ASN A 96 -6.23 21.03 19.67
CA ASN A 96 -5.23 21.45 20.66
C ASN A 96 -3.92 21.84 19.93
N PRO A 97 -3.43 23.10 20.04
CA PRO A 97 -2.23 23.59 19.33
C PRO A 97 -0.92 22.88 19.68
N ALA A 98 -0.85 22.18 20.82
CA ALA A 98 0.38 21.55 21.30
C ALA A 98 0.73 20.22 20.60
N ILE A 99 -0.15 19.68 19.75
CA ILE A 99 0.06 18.37 19.10
C ILE A 99 -0.27 18.45 17.61
N TRP A 100 0.71 18.19 16.75
CA TRP A 100 0.55 18.08 15.30
C TRP A 100 0.38 16.61 14.90
N HIS A 101 -0.45 16.34 13.89
CA HIS A 101 -0.42 15.05 13.19
C HIS A 101 0.48 15.19 11.96
N ASP A 102 1.53 14.37 11.91
CA ASP A 102 2.34 14.18 10.72
C ASP A 102 1.58 13.27 9.75
N LEU A 103 1.15 13.82 8.61
CA LEU A 103 0.49 13.12 7.51
C LEU A 103 1.41 13.03 6.29
N SER A 104 2.72 13.21 6.48
CA SER A 104 3.71 13.20 5.42
C SER A 104 3.92 11.81 4.85
N GLY A 105 4.21 11.74 3.55
CA GLY A 105 4.42 10.49 2.82
C GLY A 105 4.89 10.75 1.40
N PHE A 106 5.22 9.69 0.68
CA PHE A 106 5.59 9.80 -0.73
C PHE A 106 4.35 9.97 -1.62
N LYS A 107 4.51 10.67 -2.74
CA LYS A 107 3.56 10.73 -3.85
C LYS A 107 4.29 10.50 -5.17
N GLY A 108 3.57 10.12 -6.21
CA GLY A 108 4.11 9.90 -7.54
C GLY A 108 3.96 8.46 -8.02
N ARG A 109 4.75 8.05 -9.01
CA ARG A 109 4.58 6.77 -9.71
C ARG A 109 5.67 5.78 -9.38
N VAL A 110 5.29 4.51 -9.23
CA VAL A 110 6.22 3.38 -9.17
C VAL A 110 5.74 2.29 -10.10
N THR A 111 6.64 1.82 -10.96
CA THR A 111 6.40 0.73 -11.90
C THR A 111 7.04 -0.54 -11.37
N TYR A 112 6.30 -1.64 -11.39
CA TYR A 112 6.73 -2.96 -10.95
C TYR A 112 6.64 -3.98 -12.09
N VAL A 113 7.54 -4.97 -12.08
CA VAL A 113 7.60 -6.06 -13.07
C VAL A 113 7.84 -7.42 -12.40
N GLY A 114 7.19 -8.47 -12.90
CA GLY A 114 7.20 -9.82 -12.32
C GLY A 114 5.82 -10.48 -12.41
N ASP A 115 5.56 -11.53 -11.65
CA ASP A 115 4.24 -12.19 -11.61
C ASP A 115 3.21 -11.33 -10.83
N ILE A 116 2.51 -10.42 -11.52
CA ILE A 116 1.56 -9.46 -10.91
C ILE A 116 0.15 -10.04 -10.76
N GLU A 117 -0.26 -10.92 -11.69
CA GLU A 117 -1.62 -11.50 -11.76
C GLU A 117 -2.22 -11.92 -10.41
N PRO A 118 -1.49 -12.64 -9.52
CA PRO A 118 -2.02 -13.09 -8.23
C PRO A 118 -2.44 -11.95 -7.30
N PHE A 119 -1.88 -10.75 -7.48
CA PHE A 119 -2.04 -9.61 -6.60
C PHE A 119 -3.07 -8.59 -7.13
N LEU A 120 -3.49 -8.72 -8.39
CA LEU A 120 -4.42 -7.78 -9.01
C LEU A 120 -5.72 -7.56 -8.21
N PRO A 121 -6.35 -8.57 -7.58
CA PRO A 121 -7.53 -8.32 -6.74
C PRO A 121 -7.25 -7.39 -5.55
N LEU A 122 -6.10 -7.55 -4.87
CA LEU A 122 -5.71 -6.70 -3.76
C LEU A 122 -5.38 -5.28 -4.24
N ILE A 123 -4.67 -5.17 -5.37
CA ILE A 123 -4.28 -3.88 -5.94
C ILE A 123 -5.50 -3.11 -6.44
N ALA A 124 -6.40 -3.75 -7.19
CA ALA A 124 -7.61 -3.11 -7.67
C ALA A 124 -8.53 -2.65 -6.52
N LEU A 125 -8.67 -3.45 -5.45
CA LEU A 125 -9.43 -3.02 -4.28
C LEU A 125 -8.74 -1.87 -3.54
N GLY A 126 -7.40 -1.84 -3.55
CA GLY A 126 -6.58 -0.79 -2.96
C GLY A 126 -6.81 0.60 -3.51
N GLU A 127 -7.25 0.75 -4.77
CA GLU A 127 -7.65 2.05 -5.33
C GLU A 127 -8.83 2.69 -4.57
N TYR A 128 -9.68 1.87 -3.95
CA TYR A 128 -10.84 2.32 -3.18
C TYR A 128 -10.53 2.43 -1.70
N VAL A 129 -9.76 1.48 -1.17
CA VAL A 129 -9.53 1.41 0.28
C VAL A 129 -8.27 2.16 0.72
N HIS A 130 -7.39 2.54 -0.20
CA HIS A 130 -6.07 3.15 0.06
C HIS A 130 -5.06 2.16 0.68
N VAL A 131 -3.80 2.57 0.82
CA VAL A 131 -2.72 1.76 1.41
C VAL A 131 -1.86 2.55 2.41
N GLY A 132 -1.39 1.88 3.46
CA GLY A 132 -0.47 2.46 4.44
C GLY A 132 -1.17 3.10 5.64
N GLU A 133 -0.46 4.00 6.31
CA GLU A 133 -0.94 4.71 7.51
C GLU A 133 -1.91 5.85 7.15
N ASP A 134 -2.73 6.25 8.13
CA ASP A 134 -3.59 7.44 8.06
C ASP A 134 -4.64 7.48 6.92
N ALA A 135 -4.99 6.33 6.35
CA ALA A 135 -5.96 6.26 5.26
C ALA A 135 -7.35 6.85 5.59
N VAL A 136 -7.74 6.87 6.87
CA VAL A 136 -8.99 7.53 7.32
C VAL A 136 -8.96 9.07 7.17
N PHE A 137 -7.77 9.65 7.02
CA PHE A 137 -7.55 11.06 6.71
C PHE A 137 -7.36 11.32 5.21
N GLY A 138 -7.55 10.29 4.37
CA GLY A 138 -7.39 10.39 2.92
C GLY A 138 -5.99 10.07 2.40
N ASN A 139 -5.03 9.75 3.27
CA ASN A 139 -3.69 9.30 2.87
C ASN A 139 -3.71 7.95 2.15
N GLY A 140 -2.65 7.64 1.40
CA GLY A 140 -2.46 6.32 0.81
C GLY A 140 -3.30 6.02 -0.43
N TRP A 141 -4.03 7.00 -0.96
CA TRP A 141 -4.80 6.83 -2.19
C TRP A 141 -3.87 6.72 -3.40
N TYR A 142 -4.13 5.73 -4.24
CA TYR A 142 -3.43 5.55 -5.51
C TYR A 142 -4.39 5.06 -6.59
N ARG A 143 -3.94 5.12 -7.84
CA ARG A 143 -4.60 4.51 -9.00
C ARG A 143 -3.63 3.65 -9.81
N ILE A 144 -4.18 2.69 -10.55
CA ILE A 144 -3.44 1.90 -11.54
C ILE A 144 -3.42 2.70 -12.86
N VAL A 145 -2.24 2.85 -13.47
CA VAL A 145 -2.04 3.58 -14.75
C VAL A 145 -1.43 2.72 -15.84
#